data_AF-A0AAU2JZF3-F1
#
_entry.id   AF-A0AAU2JZF3-F1
#
_cell.length_a   1.000
_cell.length_b   1.000
_cell.length_c   1.000
_cell.angle_alpha   90.00
_cell.angle_beta   90.00
_cell.angle_gamma   90.00
#
_symmetry.space_group_name_H-M   'P 1'
#
loop_
_entity.id
_entity.type
_entity.pdbx_description
1 polymer ?
#
loop_
_entity_poly.entity_id
_entity_poly.type
_entity_poly.pdbx_seq_one_letter_code
_entity_poly.pdbx_strand_id
1 'polypeptide(L)'
;MARRNNTSCAGIGCVGYLLVNALAIAGFLLALPVVLPDLMAQQTPPVKPNGASEWAVLYGIPVAAACALAALAGRGGRFVWWVFLARAALLLAAVAAAVLSVEGRVADLPWNARAVFESCAAGLAALVVHLGVRWWDRTRGARPFPGEVWLAMVPLREDPKRQLRHYCVVLDTRLGSAEVAQITSKDKDGRRDHVRIPNEGWDEVSGRPHWVEIGREPRTVPYRKFLKARPQGRCPDEVFAQLRERRPAVRPAPAGSAAEAGLWGKVTRYLR
;
A
#
# COMPACT_ATOMS: atom_id res chain seq x y z
N MET A 1 -17.68 -29.30 -6.31
CA MET A 1 -16.58 -28.86 -5.44
C MET A 1 -17.06 -27.71 -4.56
N ALA A 2 -17.50 -28.02 -3.33
CA ALA A 2 -17.90 -27.01 -2.35
C ALA A 2 -16.65 -26.43 -1.67
N ARG A 3 -16.48 -25.11 -1.77
CA ARG A 3 -15.37 -24.38 -1.14
C ARG A 3 -15.63 -24.31 0.37
N ARG A 4 -14.99 -25.19 1.16
CA ARG A 4 -14.99 -25.12 2.63
C ARG A 4 -14.32 -23.82 3.08
N ASN A 5 -15.12 -22.83 3.49
CA ASN A 5 -14.65 -21.68 4.25
C ASN A 5 -14.59 -22.08 5.73
N ASN A 6 -13.53 -22.81 6.12
CA ASN A 6 -13.26 -23.12 7.52
C ASN A 6 -12.55 -21.93 8.20
N THR A 7 -13.21 -20.78 8.33
CA THR A 7 -12.81 -19.79 9.34
C THR A 7 -13.38 -20.26 10.67
N SER A 8 -12.63 -21.10 11.38
CA SER A 8 -12.96 -21.53 12.74
C SER A 8 -13.13 -20.29 13.63
N CYS A 9 -14.18 -20.24 14.45
CA CYS A 9 -14.40 -19.19 15.45
C CYS A 9 -13.19 -19.01 16.38
N ALA A 10 -12.43 -20.09 16.63
CA ALA A 10 -11.17 -20.03 17.39
C ALA A 10 -10.08 -19.21 16.69
N GLY A 11 -10.03 -19.22 15.35
CA GLY A 11 -9.09 -18.41 14.58
C GLY A 11 -9.41 -16.92 14.64
N ILE A 12 -10.69 -16.55 14.65
CA ILE A 12 -11.13 -15.15 14.79
C ILE A 12 -10.79 -14.63 16.20
N GLY A 13 -11.06 -15.42 17.24
CA GLY A 13 -10.72 -15.06 18.62
C GLY A 13 -9.21 -14.86 18.83
N CYS A 14 -8.38 -15.75 18.29
CA CYS A 14 -6.92 -15.64 18.38
C CYS A 14 -6.39 -14.38 17.69
N VAL A 15 -6.85 -14.08 16.47
CA VAL A 15 -6.45 -12.86 15.75
C VAL A 15 -6.88 -11.60 16.49
N GLY A 16 -8.11 -11.58 17.03
CA GLY A 16 -8.61 -10.46 17.84
C GLY A 16 -7.76 -10.22 19.09
N TYR A 17 -7.45 -11.28 19.84
CA TYR A 17 -6.60 -11.20 21.03
C TYR A 17 -5.19 -10.68 20.70
N LEU A 18 -4.55 -11.21 19.65
CA LEU A 18 -3.23 -10.76 19.21
C LEU A 18 -3.25 -9.29 18.78
N LEU A 19 -4.32 -8.83 18.11
CA LEU A 19 -4.48 -7.45 17.73
C LEU A 19 -4.59 -6.53 18.96
N VAL A 20 -5.41 -6.90 19.95
CA VAL A 20 -5.56 -6.12 21.19
C VAL A 20 -4.21 -6.00 21.92
N ASN A 21 -3.47 -7.10 22.05
CA ASN A 21 -2.14 -7.07 22.68
C ASN A 21 -1.15 -6.22 21.89
N ALA A 22 -1.13 -6.33 20.56
CA ALA A 22 -0.29 -5.49 19.72
C ALA A 22 -0.63 -3.99 19.86
N LEU A 23 -1.92 -3.65 19.98
CA LEU A 23 -2.37 -2.28 20.22
C LEU A 23 -1.96 -1.77 21.59
N ALA A 24 -2.09 -2.58 22.64
CA ALA A 24 -1.69 -2.21 23.98
C ALA A 24 -0.17 -1.98 24.08
N ILE A 25 0.63 -2.90 23.52
CA ILE A 25 2.10 -2.79 23.51
C ILE A 25 2.53 -1.57 22.69
N ALA A 26 2.03 -1.41 21.47
CA ALA A 26 2.37 -0.28 20.62
C ALA A 26 1.93 1.05 21.25
N GLY A 27 0.72 1.09 21.80
CA GLY A 27 0.17 2.26 22.48
C GLY A 27 1.03 2.68 23.67
N PHE A 28 1.40 1.73 24.54
CA PHE A 28 2.29 1.98 25.67
C PHE A 28 3.65 2.53 25.23
N LEU A 29 4.32 1.87 24.27
CA LEU A 29 5.63 2.31 23.78
C LEU A 29 5.60 3.71 23.16
N LEU A 30 4.51 4.05 22.47
CA LEU A 30 4.34 5.37 21.84
C LEU A 30 3.94 6.46 22.86
N ALA A 31 3.26 6.09 23.94
CA ALA A 31 2.82 7.02 24.99
C ALA A 31 3.92 7.38 26.00
N LEU A 32 5.02 6.61 26.06
CA LEU A 32 6.14 6.80 27.00
C LEU A 32 6.58 8.27 27.19
N PRO A 33 6.75 9.10 26.15
CA PRO A 33 7.24 10.47 26.30
C PRO A 33 6.29 11.39 27.06
N VAL A 34 5.02 11.02 27.15
CA VAL A 34 3.99 11.79 27.85
C VAL A 34 3.76 11.21 29.24
N VAL A 35 3.60 9.89 29.32
CA VAL A 35 3.23 9.20 30.58
C VAL A 35 4.40 9.13 31.56
N LEU A 36 5.61 8.84 31.08
CA LEU A 36 6.74 8.59 31.97
C LEU A 36 7.20 9.83 32.75
N PRO A 37 7.33 11.04 32.15
CA PRO A 37 7.69 12.23 32.91
C PRO A 37 6.72 12.54 34.05
N ASP A 38 5.41 12.35 33.82
CA ASP A 38 4.38 12.54 34.85
C ASP A 38 4.53 11.54 35.99
N LEU A 39 4.75 10.25 35.68
CA LEU A 39 4.99 9.22 36.70
C LEU A 39 6.27 9.50 37.50
N MET A 40 7.34 9.94 36.84
CA MET A 40 8.61 10.28 37.50
C MET A 40 8.45 11.49 38.43
N ALA A 41 7.63 12.48 38.05
CA ALA A 41 7.34 13.66 38.87
C ALA A 41 6.51 13.33 40.12
N GLN A 42 5.70 12.27 40.09
CA GLN A 42 4.89 11.82 41.23
C GLN A 42 5.66 10.99 42.26
N GLN A 43 6.88 10.53 41.96
CA GLN A 43 7.72 9.79 42.91
C GLN A 43 8.18 10.69 44.07
N THR A 44 8.44 10.10 45.23
CA THR A 44 8.99 10.81 46.40
C THR A 44 10.33 10.18 46.81
N PRO A 45 11.48 10.84 46.56
CA PRO A 45 11.63 12.15 45.91
C PRO A 45 11.33 12.10 44.39
N PRO A 46 10.97 13.23 43.75
CA PRO A 46 10.74 13.28 42.31
C PRO A 46 12.00 12.88 41.54
N VAL A 47 11.86 11.95 40.60
CA VAL A 47 12.98 11.50 39.76
C VAL A 47 12.98 12.31 38.48
N LYS A 48 14.16 12.67 37.99
CA LYS A 48 14.35 13.30 36.67
C LYS A 48 15.34 12.48 35.87
N PRO A 49 15.25 12.49 34.53
CA PRO A 49 16.25 11.83 33.72
C PRO A 49 17.62 12.49 33.93
N ASN A 50 18.63 11.72 34.34
CA ASN A 50 19.93 12.21 34.82
C ASN A 50 20.99 12.34 33.71
N GLY A 51 20.61 12.25 32.44
CA GLY A 51 21.55 12.44 31.34
C GLY A 51 20.97 12.29 29.95
N ALA A 52 21.77 12.61 28.94
CA ALA A 52 21.38 12.51 27.53
C ALA A 52 20.98 11.09 27.10
N SER A 53 21.57 10.06 27.72
CA SER A 53 21.24 8.65 27.45
C SER A 53 19.83 8.28 27.88
N GLU A 54 19.38 8.73 29.05
CA GLU A 54 18.02 8.44 29.54
C GLU A 54 16.96 9.14 28.69
N TRP A 55 17.23 10.39 28.29
CA TRP A 55 16.39 11.10 27.32
C TRP A 55 16.38 10.42 25.95
N ALA A 56 17.53 9.91 25.49
CA ALA A 56 17.62 9.17 24.23
C ALA A 56 16.80 7.87 24.27
N VAL A 57 16.74 7.17 25.40
CA VAL A 57 15.89 5.98 25.57
C VAL A 57 14.40 6.38 25.55
N LEU A 58 14.03 7.41 26.33
CA LEU A 58 12.65 7.86 26.47
C LEU A 58 12.03 8.26 25.13
N TYR A 59 12.76 9.01 24.30
CA TYR A 59 12.27 9.43 22.98
C TYR A 59 12.62 8.46 21.85
N GLY A 60 13.72 7.71 21.99
CA GLY A 60 14.19 6.78 20.97
C GLY A 60 13.28 5.57 20.78
N ILE A 61 12.73 5.02 21.88
CA ILE A 61 11.79 3.90 21.82
C ILE A 61 10.51 4.25 21.00
N PRO A 62 9.79 5.34 21.30
CA PRO A 62 8.63 5.77 20.51
C PRO A 62 8.97 6.03 19.04
N VAL A 63 10.12 6.67 18.76
CA VAL A 63 10.55 6.92 17.38
C VAL A 63 10.82 5.60 16.66
N ALA A 64 11.49 4.65 17.30
CA ALA A 64 11.73 3.32 16.72
C ALA A 64 10.41 2.56 16.48
N ALA A 65 9.48 2.60 17.43
CA ALA A 65 8.15 2.00 17.29
C ALA A 65 7.35 2.64 16.14
N ALA A 66 7.38 3.97 16.02
CA ALA A 66 6.70 4.69 14.94
C ALA A 66 7.30 4.35 13.57
N CYS A 67 8.64 4.29 13.48
CA CYS A 67 9.36 3.84 12.30
C CYS A 67 8.99 2.40 11.90
N ALA A 68 8.92 1.47 12.87
CA ALA A 68 8.52 0.09 12.61
C ALA A 68 7.08 0.01 12.06
N LEU A 69 6.13 0.74 12.67
CA LEU A 69 4.74 0.79 12.22
C LEU A 69 4.60 1.43 10.83
N ALA A 70 5.36 2.49 10.54
CA ALA A 70 5.40 3.13 9.23
C ALA A 70 5.95 2.18 8.16
N ALA A 71 7.01 1.41 8.47
CA ALA A 71 7.58 0.40 7.57
C ALA A 71 6.58 -0.74 7.30
N LEU A 72 5.87 -1.20 8.33
CA LEU A 72 4.83 -2.22 8.20
C LEU A 72 3.65 -1.75 7.33
N ALA A 73 3.28 -0.47 7.43
CA ALA A 73 2.23 0.13 6.60
C ALA A 73 2.64 0.20 5.13
N GLY A 74 3.91 0.54 4.87
CA GLY A 74 4.46 0.72 3.52
C GLY A 74 4.99 -0.54 2.82
N ARG A 75 4.86 -1.74 3.41
CA ARG A 75 5.30 -2.99 2.79
C ARG A 75 4.62 -3.21 1.43
N GLY A 76 5.39 -3.04 0.35
CA GLY A 76 4.96 -3.32 -1.03
C GLY A 76 5.27 -2.23 -2.06
N GLY A 77 5.66 -1.02 -1.64
CA GLY A 77 6.09 0.06 -2.54
C GLY A 77 7.61 0.25 -2.59
N ARG A 78 8.11 1.03 -3.55
CA ARG A 78 9.49 1.57 -3.49
C ARG A 78 9.64 2.38 -2.22
N PHE A 79 10.73 2.13 -1.49
CA PHE A 79 11.06 2.89 -0.30
C PHE A 79 11.39 4.34 -0.69
N VAL A 80 10.51 5.25 -0.30
CA VAL A 80 10.70 6.70 -0.46
C VAL A 80 10.91 7.26 0.93
N TRP A 81 12.17 7.54 1.28
CA TRP A 81 12.58 7.86 2.65
C TRP A 81 11.83 9.05 3.25
N TRP A 82 11.53 10.09 2.48
CA TRP A 82 10.77 11.25 2.98
C TRP A 82 9.30 10.94 3.26
N VAL A 83 8.67 10.05 2.46
CA VAL A 83 7.31 9.56 2.74
C VAL A 83 7.30 8.74 4.03
N PHE A 84 8.33 7.91 4.21
CA PHE A 84 8.51 7.13 5.42
C PHE A 84 8.62 8.03 6.67
N LEU A 85 9.48 9.06 6.62
CA LEU A 85 9.61 10.03 7.71
C LEU A 85 8.33 10.80 7.97
N ALA A 86 7.64 11.26 6.93
CA ALA A 86 6.36 11.97 7.07
C ALA A 86 5.29 11.09 7.75
N ARG A 87 5.26 9.79 7.44
CA ARG A 87 4.34 8.83 8.11
C ARG A 87 4.68 8.63 9.57
N ALA A 88 5.97 8.48 9.89
CA ALA A 88 6.42 8.35 11.28
C ALA A 88 6.10 9.61 12.09
N ALA A 89 6.34 10.80 11.53
CA ALA A 89 6.01 12.07 12.16
C ALA A 89 4.49 12.25 12.37
N LEU A 90 3.69 11.94 11.35
CA LEU A 90 2.22 11.97 11.45
C LEU A 90 1.71 11.03 12.56
N LEU A 91 2.29 9.84 12.66
CA LEU A 91 1.94 8.87 13.68
C LEU A 91 2.25 9.39 15.09
N LEU A 92 3.46 9.91 15.31
CA LEU A 92 3.85 10.49 16.60
C LEU A 92 2.96 11.68 16.99
N ALA A 93 2.68 12.57 16.05
CA ALA A 93 1.82 13.73 16.28
C ALA A 93 0.38 13.32 16.62
N ALA A 94 -0.19 12.34 15.91
CA ALA A 94 -1.53 11.83 16.18
C ALA A 94 -1.63 11.14 17.54
N VAL A 95 -0.60 10.37 17.93
CA VAL A 95 -0.53 9.75 19.26
C VAL A 95 -0.42 10.80 20.35
N ALA A 96 0.48 11.76 20.22
CA ALA A 96 0.64 12.83 21.20
C ALA A 96 -0.68 13.61 21.38
N ALA A 97 -1.35 13.98 20.29
CA ALA A 97 -2.65 14.65 20.33
C ALA A 97 -3.74 13.79 21.02
N ALA A 98 -3.76 12.48 20.75
CA ALA A 98 -4.71 11.57 21.36
C ALA A 98 -4.49 11.44 22.88
N VAL A 99 -3.24 11.27 23.32
CA VAL A 99 -2.90 11.17 24.75
C VAL A 99 -3.26 12.46 25.47
N LEU A 100 -2.82 13.62 24.98
CA LEU A 100 -3.13 14.93 25.56
C LEU A 100 -4.66 15.20 25.62
N SER A 101 -5.42 14.71 24.65
CA SER A 101 -6.89 14.86 24.64
C SER A 101 -7.60 14.02 25.71
N VAL A 102 -6.99 12.90 26.11
CA VAL A 102 -7.52 11.99 27.12
C VAL A 102 -7.07 12.41 28.51
N GLU A 103 -5.83 12.88 28.64
CA GLU A 103 -5.21 13.30 29.90
C GLU A 103 -6.13 14.18 30.75
N GLY A 104 -6.66 15.27 30.17
CA GLY A 104 -7.55 16.19 30.86
C GLY A 104 -8.91 15.59 31.27
N ARG A 105 -9.29 14.43 30.73
CA ARG A 105 -10.54 13.72 31.05
C ARG A 105 -10.36 12.63 32.10
N VAL A 106 -9.12 12.19 32.33
CA VAL A 106 -8.80 11.08 33.23
C VAL A 106 -7.90 11.50 34.40
N ALA A 107 -7.71 12.80 34.61
CA ALA A 107 -6.80 13.35 35.61
C ALA A 107 -7.11 12.87 37.05
N ASP A 108 -8.39 12.69 37.38
CA ASP A 108 -8.85 12.27 38.71
C ASP A 108 -8.80 10.74 38.92
N LEU A 109 -8.48 9.97 37.89
CA LEU A 109 -8.39 8.51 38.00
C LEU A 109 -7.08 8.09 38.67
N PRO A 110 -7.04 6.91 39.33
CA PRO A 110 -5.80 6.35 39.82
C PRO A 110 -4.83 6.11 38.66
N TRP A 111 -3.52 6.24 38.94
CA TRP A 111 -2.46 6.28 37.93
C TRP A 111 -2.48 5.07 36.97
N ASN A 112 -2.86 3.89 37.46
CA ASN A 112 -2.95 2.67 36.66
C ASN A 112 -4.09 2.75 35.65
N ALA A 113 -5.26 3.26 36.04
CA ALA A 113 -6.39 3.44 35.14
C ALA A 113 -6.08 4.52 34.10
N ARG A 114 -5.50 5.65 34.52
CA ARG A 114 -5.04 6.71 33.63
C ARG A 114 -4.07 6.19 32.56
N ALA A 115 -3.02 5.47 32.97
CA ALA A 115 -2.04 4.89 32.05
C ALA A 115 -2.67 3.91 31.05
N VAL A 116 -3.69 3.13 31.47
CA VAL A 116 -4.44 2.25 30.57
C VAL A 116 -5.22 3.05 29.54
N PHE A 117 -5.94 4.11 29.94
CA PHE A 117 -6.69 4.96 29.00
C PHE A 117 -5.77 5.67 28.01
N GLU A 118 -4.66 6.23 28.47
CA GLU A 118 -3.66 6.90 27.62
C GLU A 118 -3.01 5.92 26.64
N SER A 119 -2.63 4.72 27.09
CA SER A 119 -2.06 3.68 26.22
C SER A 119 -3.08 3.18 25.19
N CYS A 120 -4.33 3.00 25.58
CA CYS A 120 -5.42 2.64 24.66
C CYS A 120 -5.66 3.73 23.62
N ALA A 121 -5.66 5.01 24.02
CA ALA A 121 -5.82 6.13 23.12
C ALA A 121 -4.67 6.21 22.11
N ALA A 122 -3.43 6.06 22.56
CA ALA A 122 -2.25 5.99 21.71
C ALA A 122 -2.32 4.81 20.73
N GLY A 123 -2.69 3.62 21.20
CA GLY A 123 -2.83 2.42 20.36
C GLY A 123 -3.91 2.58 19.29
N LEU A 124 -5.06 3.15 19.65
CA LEU A 124 -6.16 3.44 18.71
C LEU A 124 -5.77 4.50 17.67
N ALA A 125 -5.13 5.60 18.08
CA ALA A 125 -4.63 6.61 17.16
C ALA A 125 -3.63 6.02 16.17
N ALA A 126 -2.71 5.19 16.67
CA ALA A 126 -1.75 4.49 15.83
C ALA A 126 -2.41 3.55 14.82
N LEU A 127 -3.44 2.81 15.24
CA LEU A 127 -4.23 1.96 14.35
C LEU A 127 -4.94 2.76 13.26
N VAL A 128 -5.60 3.86 13.63
CA VAL A 128 -6.32 4.72 12.67
C VAL A 128 -5.36 5.28 11.63
N VAL A 129 -4.20 5.81 12.04
CA VAL A 129 -3.17 6.30 11.11
C VAL A 129 -2.66 5.16 10.22
N HIS A 130 -2.37 3.99 10.80
CA HIS A 130 -1.90 2.83 10.05
C HIS A 130 -2.92 2.39 8.99
N LEU A 131 -4.19 2.29 9.35
CA LEU A 131 -5.28 1.92 8.44
C LEU A 131 -5.50 2.99 7.36
N GLY A 132 -5.44 4.27 7.73
CA GLY A 132 -5.54 5.40 6.81
C GLY A 132 -4.42 5.39 5.77
N VAL A 133 -3.17 5.20 6.19
CA VAL A 133 -2.01 5.05 5.31
C VAL A 133 -2.16 3.85 4.38
N ARG A 134 -2.54 2.68 4.92
CA ARG A 134 -2.77 1.48 4.09
C ARG A 134 -3.90 1.68 3.09
N TRP A 135 -4.98 2.33 3.51
CA TRP A 135 -6.10 2.63 2.64
C TRP A 135 -5.69 3.59 1.53
N TRP A 136 -4.95 4.65 1.84
CA TRP A 136 -4.39 5.60 0.88
C TRP A 136 -3.46 4.94 -0.14
N ASP A 137 -2.61 4.01 0.32
CA ASP A 137 -1.75 3.23 -0.57
C ASP A 137 -2.58 2.32 -1.49
N ARG A 138 -3.67 1.74 -1.00
CA ARG A 138 -4.60 0.95 -1.83
C ARG A 138 -5.36 1.82 -2.85
N THR A 139 -5.82 3.02 -2.48
CA THR A 139 -6.59 3.89 -3.38
C THR A 139 -5.75 4.45 -4.51
N ARG A 140 -4.46 4.73 -4.25
CA ARG A 140 -3.49 5.08 -5.30
C ARG A 140 -3.14 3.89 -6.21
N GLY A 141 -3.40 2.67 -5.76
CA GLY A 141 -3.04 1.43 -6.47
C GLY A 141 -1.55 1.15 -6.38
N ALA A 142 -1.18 -0.12 -6.61
CA ALA A 142 0.21 -0.46 -6.77
C ALA A 142 0.74 0.26 -8.02
N ARG A 143 1.92 0.88 -7.92
CA ARG A 143 2.56 1.57 -9.04
C ARG A 143 3.55 0.63 -9.70
N PRO A 144 3.15 -0.10 -10.77
CA PRO A 144 4.02 -1.03 -11.46
C PRO A 144 5.20 -0.30 -12.10
N PHE A 145 6.30 -1.03 -12.31
CA PHE A 145 7.45 -0.58 -13.10
C PHE A 145 7.57 -1.34 -14.40
N PRO A 146 8.14 -0.73 -15.46
CA PRO A 146 8.45 -1.43 -16.70
C PRO A 146 9.29 -2.69 -16.43
N GLY A 147 8.92 -3.80 -17.07
CA GLY A 147 9.55 -5.10 -16.90
C GLY A 147 8.99 -5.95 -15.77
N GLU A 148 8.06 -5.45 -14.97
CA GLU A 148 7.40 -6.26 -13.94
C GLU A 148 6.21 -7.07 -14.49
N VAL A 149 5.99 -8.26 -13.92
CA VAL A 149 4.84 -9.10 -14.19
C VAL A 149 3.78 -8.92 -13.11
N TRP A 150 2.55 -8.65 -13.50
CA TRP A 150 1.45 -8.34 -12.59
C TRP A 150 0.18 -9.11 -12.92
N LEU A 151 -0.65 -9.35 -11.90
CA LEU A 151 -2.03 -9.78 -12.08
C LEU A 151 -2.95 -8.55 -12.11
N ALA A 152 -3.67 -8.36 -13.20
CA ALA A 152 -4.53 -7.19 -13.39
C ALA A 152 -5.85 -7.52 -14.10
N MET A 153 -6.80 -6.58 -14.04
CA MET A 153 -7.98 -6.58 -14.92
C MET A 153 -7.58 -5.94 -16.25
N VAL A 154 -7.24 -6.77 -17.23
CA VAL A 154 -6.77 -6.33 -18.54
C VAL A 154 -7.96 -6.24 -19.50
N PRO A 155 -8.18 -5.10 -20.20
CA PRO A 155 -9.22 -4.96 -21.22
C PRO A 155 -9.06 -6.00 -22.34
N LEU A 156 -10.15 -6.53 -22.89
CA LEU A 156 -10.09 -7.40 -24.07
C LEU A 156 -9.80 -6.56 -25.32
N ARG A 157 -9.18 -7.15 -26.35
CA ARG A 157 -8.93 -6.44 -27.61
C ARG A 157 -10.21 -6.27 -28.42
N GLU A 158 -11.07 -7.27 -28.40
CA GLU A 158 -12.33 -7.31 -29.14
C GLU A 158 -13.37 -6.36 -28.51
N ASP A 159 -13.29 -6.15 -27.20
CA ASP A 159 -14.18 -5.26 -26.46
C ASP A 159 -13.44 -4.59 -25.28
N PRO A 160 -12.95 -3.35 -25.46
CA PRO A 160 -12.25 -2.62 -24.41
C PRO A 160 -13.10 -2.33 -23.16
N LYS A 161 -14.44 -2.39 -23.25
CA LYS A 161 -15.33 -2.22 -22.08
C LYS A 161 -15.32 -3.45 -21.18
N ARG A 162 -15.00 -4.63 -21.74
CA ARG A 162 -14.86 -5.87 -20.98
C ARG A 162 -13.41 -6.07 -20.54
N GLN A 163 -13.24 -6.42 -19.27
CA GLN A 163 -11.93 -6.66 -18.66
C GLN A 163 -11.92 -8.05 -18.05
N LEU A 164 -10.82 -8.78 -18.22
CA LEU A 164 -10.61 -10.09 -17.64
C LEU A 164 -9.36 -10.10 -16.77
N ARG A 165 -9.35 -11.00 -15.79
CA ARG A 165 -8.21 -11.19 -14.90
C ARG A 165 -7.10 -11.94 -15.64
N HIS A 166 -6.01 -11.24 -15.96
CA HIS A 166 -4.85 -11.82 -16.64
C HIS A 166 -3.55 -11.40 -15.99
N TYR A 167 -2.52 -12.25 -16.14
CA TYR A 167 -1.15 -11.81 -15.97
C TYR A 167 -0.77 -10.89 -17.13
N CYS A 168 0.07 -9.90 -16.86
CA CYS A 168 0.57 -8.99 -17.87
C CYS A 168 2.00 -8.51 -17.54
N VAL A 169 2.77 -8.20 -18.57
CA VAL A 169 4.06 -7.53 -18.45
C VAL A 169 3.81 -6.03 -18.60
N VAL A 170 4.35 -5.23 -17.68
CA VAL A 170 4.29 -3.78 -17.76
C VAL A 170 5.35 -3.30 -18.75
N LEU A 171 4.90 -2.63 -19.81
CA LEU A 171 5.78 -2.09 -20.84
C LEU A 171 6.20 -0.66 -20.53
N ASP A 172 5.25 0.12 -19.98
CA ASP A 172 5.45 1.53 -19.68
C ASP A 172 4.50 2.00 -18.58
N THR A 173 4.80 3.16 -18.01
CA THR A 173 3.99 3.80 -16.98
C THR A 173 3.61 5.20 -17.39
N ARG A 174 2.32 5.52 -17.31
CA ARG A 174 1.77 6.87 -17.52
C ARG A 174 1.22 7.42 -16.20
N LEU A 175 0.72 8.65 -16.22
CA LEU A 175 0.03 9.21 -15.07
C LEU A 175 -1.27 8.41 -14.81
N GLY A 176 -1.30 7.67 -13.69
CA GLY A 176 -2.48 6.91 -13.22
C GLY A 176 -2.77 5.59 -13.92
N SER A 177 -1.96 5.20 -14.91
CA SER A 177 -2.12 3.95 -15.66
C SER A 177 -0.77 3.37 -16.12
N ALA A 178 -0.79 2.11 -16.53
CA ALA A 178 0.34 1.43 -17.16
C ALA A 178 -0.08 0.86 -18.50
N GLU A 179 0.86 0.83 -19.43
CA GLU A 179 0.72 0.13 -20.69
C GLU A 179 1.28 -1.29 -20.53
N VAL A 180 0.49 -2.29 -20.91
CA VAL A 180 0.81 -3.68 -20.61
C VAL A 180 0.65 -4.58 -21.83
N ALA A 181 1.44 -5.67 -21.86
CA ALA A 181 1.25 -6.81 -22.75
C ALA A 181 0.61 -7.96 -21.97
N GLN A 182 -0.46 -8.55 -22.51
CA GLN A 182 -1.15 -9.66 -21.86
C GLN A 182 -0.30 -10.94 -21.93
N ILE A 183 -0.29 -11.70 -20.84
CA ILE A 183 0.24 -13.08 -20.78
C ILE A 183 -0.94 -14.08 -20.85
N THR A 184 -0.72 -15.18 -21.58
CA THR A 184 -1.64 -16.31 -21.71
C THR A 184 -0.90 -17.62 -21.40
N SER A 185 -1.60 -18.58 -20.81
CA SER A 185 -1.13 -19.96 -20.62
C SER A 185 -1.61 -20.92 -21.72
N LYS A 186 -2.43 -20.43 -22.66
CA LYS A 186 -2.78 -21.18 -23.87
C LYS A 186 -1.61 -21.16 -24.83
N ASP A 187 -1.33 -22.31 -25.43
CA ASP A 187 -0.30 -22.47 -26.44
C ASP A 187 -0.48 -21.48 -27.61
N LYS A 188 0.64 -20.85 -27.98
CA LYS A 188 0.77 -19.89 -29.08
C LYS A 188 2.05 -20.14 -29.89
N ASP A 189 2.66 -21.31 -29.80
CA ASP A 189 3.78 -21.66 -30.65
C ASP A 189 3.39 -21.55 -32.13
N GLY A 190 4.33 -21.10 -32.96
CA GLY A 190 4.11 -20.81 -34.38
C GLY A 190 3.36 -19.50 -34.67
N ARG A 191 2.83 -18.79 -33.66
CA ARG A 191 2.19 -17.48 -33.84
C ARG A 191 3.23 -16.35 -33.85
N ARG A 192 3.17 -15.48 -34.86
CA ARG A 192 4.07 -14.30 -34.96
C ARG A 192 3.74 -13.18 -33.97
N ASP A 193 2.56 -13.20 -33.37
CA ASP A 193 2.07 -12.16 -32.46
C ASP A 193 2.24 -12.53 -30.97
N HIS A 194 2.99 -13.59 -30.68
CA HIS A 194 3.33 -14.00 -29.32
C HIS A 194 4.80 -14.43 -29.23
N VAL A 195 5.40 -14.26 -28.05
CA VAL A 195 6.68 -14.88 -27.71
C VAL A 195 6.50 -15.69 -26.42
N ARG A 196 7.18 -16.83 -26.34
CA ARG A 196 7.21 -17.65 -25.13
C ARG A 196 7.97 -16.91 -24.03
N ILE A 197 7.44 -16.90 -22.82
CA ILE A 197 8.08 -16.30 -21.64
C ILE A 197 8.50 -17.42 -20.68
N PRO A 198 9.80 -17.53 -20.33
CA PRO A 198 10.25 -18.42 -19.27
C PRO A 198 9.58 -18.06 -17.93
N ASN A 199 9.28 -19.07 -17.12
CA ASN A 199 8.54 -18.90 -15.86
C ASN A 199 9.43 -18.45 -14.68
N GLU A 200 10.74 -18.60 -14.81
CA GLU A 200 11.72 -18.32 -13.76
C GLU A 200 11.59 -16.89 -13.25
N GLY A 201 11.51 -16.76 -11.92
CA GLY A 201 11.44 -15.46 -11.25
C GLY A 201 10.07 -14.77 -11.27
N TRP A 202 9.01 -15.36 -11.86
CA TRP A 202 7.65 -14.80 -11.77
C TRP A 202 6.50 -15.82 -11.65
N ASP A 203 6.64 -17.06 -12.12
CA ASP A 203 5.65 -18.13 -11.97
C ASP A 203 6.26 -19.52 -11.75
N GLU A 204 6.72 -19.78 -10.54
CA GLU A 204 7.32 -21.06 -10.15
C GLU A 204 6.29 -22.16 -9.82
N VAL A 205 4.99 -21.84 -9.83
CA VAL A 205 3.95 -22.71 -9.26
C VAL A 205 3.13 -23.41 -10.33
N SER A 206 2.84 -22.77 -11.45
CA SER A 206 1.88 -23.33 -12.42
C SER A 206 2.40 -24.57 -13.16
N GLY A 207 3.72 -24.70 -13.33
CA GLY A 207 4.36 -25.71 -14.16
C GLY A 207 3.98 -25.63 -15.64
N ARG A 208 3.32 -24.57 -16.10
CA ARG A 208 2.83 -24.43 -17.48
C ARG A 208 3.64 -23.40 -18.25
N PRO A 209 3.94 -23.63 -19.53
CA PRO A 209 4.52 -22.60 -20.38
C PRO A 209 3.54 -21.42 -20.56
N HIS A 210 4.11 -20.24 -20.77
CA HIS A 210 3.36 -19.01 -20.99
C HIS A 210 3.84 -18.28 -22.22
N TRP A 211 2.96 -17.46 -22.77
CA TRP A 211 3.24 -16.61 -23.92
C TRP A 211 2.75 -15.19 -23.65
N VAL A 212 3.51 -14.21 -24.11
CA VAL A 212 3.17 -12.79 -24.03
C VAL A 212 2.89 -12.22 -25.42
N GLU A 213 1.86 -11.39 -25.53
CA GLU A 213 1.49 -10.72 -26.78
C GLU A 213 2.55 -9.71 -27.23
N ILE A 214 2.89 -9.72 -28.52
CA ILE A 214 3.87 -8.81 -29.15
C ILE A 214 3.34 -8.21 -30.46
N GLY A 215 3.96 -7.14 -30.95
CA GLY A 215 3.63 -6.55 -32.26
C GLY A 215 2.23 -5.94 -32.35
N ARG A 216 1.59 -5.69 -31.20
CA ARG A 216 0.26 -5.09 -31.07
C ARG A 216 0.32 -3.87 -30.17
N GLU A 217 -0.64 -2.97 -30.32
CA GLU A 217 -0.77 -1.81 -29.44
C GLU A 217 -0.88 -2.27 -27.96
N PRO A 218 -0.10 -1.67 -27.05
CA PRO A 218 -0.19 -1.95 -25.62
C PRO A 218 -1.59 -1.67 -25.08
N ARG A 219 -2.00 -2.43 -24.06
CA ARG A 219 -3.28 -2.17 -23.39
C ARG A 219 -3.07 -1.25 -22.21
N THR A 220 -3.93 -0.25 -22.06
CA THR A 220 -3.86 0.68 -20.93
C THR A 220 -4.65 0.15 -19.74
N VAL A 221 -3.98 -0.02 -18.60
CA VAL A 221 -4.57 -0.53 -17.35
C VAL A 221 -4.39 0.53 -16.25
N PRO A 222 -5.47 1.08 -15.67
CA PRO A 222 -5.38 1.97 -14.52
C PRO A 222 -4.73 1.29 -13.31
N TYR A 223 -3.94 2.00 -12.50
CA TYR A 223 -3.24 1.41 -11.35
C TYR A 223 -4.17 0.71 -10.35
N ARG A 224 -5.38 1.23 -10.15
CA ARG A 224 -6.44 0.60 -9.32
C ARG A 224 -6.92 -0.78 -9.83
N LYS A 225 -6.57 -1.17 -11.05
CA LYS A 225 -6.94 -2.45 -11.68
C LYS A 225 -5.85 -3.51 -11.57
N PHE A 226 -4.70 -3.17 -10.96
CA PHE A 226 -3.70 -4.13 -10.51
C PHE A 226 -4.19 -4.77 -9.21
N LEU A 227 -4.30 -6.10 -9.20
CA LEU A 227 -5.04 -6.85 -8.16
C LEU A 227 -4.18 -7.27 -6.98
N LYS A 228 -2.87 -6.97 -7.03
CA LYS A 228 -1.90 -7.30 -5.99
C LYS A 228 -1.20 -6.03 -5.55
N ALA A 229 -0.64 -6.05 -4.34
CA ALA A 229 0.16 -4.94 -3.82
C ALA A 229 1.61 -4.95 -4.32
N ARG A 230 2.06 -6.08 -4.88
CA ARG A 230 3.43 -6.33 -5.37
C ARG A 230 3.38 -7.11 -6.69
N PRO A 231 4.41 -7.00 -7.54
CA PRO A 231 4.50 -7.82 -8.75
C PRO A 231 4.60 -9.30 -8.38
N GLN A 232 4.27 -10.15 -9.34
CA GLN A 232 4.57 -11.58 -9.24
C GLN A 232 6.07 -11.84 -9.40
N GLY A 233 6.75 -10.97 -10.15
CA GLY A 233 8.16 -11.10 -10.46
C GLY A 233 8.60 -10.16 -11.55
N ARG A 234 9.82 -10.36 -12.03
CA ARG A 234 10.33 -9.68 -13.23
C ARG A 234 10.10 -10.53 -14.47
N CYS A 235 9.81 -9.85 -15.57
CA CYS A 235 9.89 -10.44 -16.89
C CYS A 235 11.38 -10.70 -17.21
N PRO A 236 11.74 -11.88 -17.74
CA PRO A 236 13.10 -12.17 -18.17
C PRO A 236 13.61 -11.10 -19.15
N ASP A 237 14.87 -10.66 -18.96
CA ASP A 237 15.40 -9.47 -19.64
C ASP A 237 15.38 -9.60 -21.17
N GLU A 238 15.69 -10.78 -21.71
CA GLU A 238 15.63 -11.04 -23.16
C GLU A 238 14.21 -10.91 -23.72
N VAL A 239 13.22 -11.42 -23.00
CA VAL A 239 11.81 -11.30 -23.39
C VAL A 239 11.39 -9.83 -23.30
N PHE A 240 11.76 -9.14 -22.23
CA PHE A 240 11.44 -7.72 -22.07
C PHE A 240 12.09 -6.85 -23.15
N ALA A 241 13.32 -7.14 -23.56
CA ALA A 241 13.98 -6.49 -24.68
C ALA A 241 13.18 -6.68 -25.99
N GLN A 242 12.75 -7.91 -26.29
CA GLN A 242 11.91 -8.20 -27.46
C GLN A 242 10.57 -7.47 -27.41
N LEU A 243 9.95 -7.36 -26.23
CA LEU A 243 8.71 -6.60 -26.03
C LEU A 243 8.89 -5.12 -26.34
N ARG A 244 10.02 -4.53 -25.95
CA ARG A 244 10.33 -3.12 -26.21
C ARG A 244 10.63 -2.88 -27.68
N GLU A 245 11.41 -3.74 -28.31
CA GLU A 245 11.78 -3.63 -29.72
C GLU A 245 10.57 -3.78 -30.65
N ARG A 246 9.69 -4.75 -30.36
CA ARG A 246 8.52 -5.05 -31.19
C ARG A 246 7.29 -4.25 -30.78
N ARG A 247 7.47 -3.17 -30.03
CA ARG A 247 6.41 -2.28 -29.61
C ARG A 247 6.04 -1.38 -30.80
N PRO A 248 4.81 -1.48 -31.36
CA PRO A 248 4.40 -0.54 -32.37
C PRO A 248 4.38 0.87 -31.77
N ALA A 249 4.79 1.86 -32.57
CA ALA A 249 4.67 3.25 -32.19
C ALA A 249 3.21 3.54 -31.80
N VAL A 250 3.01 4.14 -30.64
CA VAL A 250 1.66 4.54 -30.20
C VAL A 250 1.14 5.51 -31.25
N ARG A 251 0.09 5.12 -31.98
CA ARG A 251 -0.62 6.07 -32.83
C ARG A 251 -1.21 7.12 -31.88
N PRO A 252 -0.88 8.41 -32.03
CA PRO A 252 -1.61 9.43 -31.30
C PRO A 252 -3.09 9.24 -31.61
N ALA A 253 -3.92 9.22 -30.55
CA ALA A 253 -5.37 9.14 -30.74
C ALA A 253 -5.78 10.23 -31.75
N PRO A 254 -6.63 9.91 -32.74
CA PRO A 254 -7.13 10.94 -33.63
C PRO A 254 -7.73 12.05 -32.77
N ALA A 255 -7.26 13.28 -32.98
CA ALA A 255 -7.79 14.48 -32.34
C ALA A 255 -9.25 14.66 -32.79
N GLY A 256 -10.17 13.98 -32.11
CA GLY A 256 -11.52 13.77 -32.64
C GLY A 256 -12.45 13.06 -31.67
N SER A 257 -12.38 13.37 -30.38
CA SER A 257 -13.50 13.13 -29.44
C SER A 257 -13.43 14.00 -28.17
N ALA A 258 -12.77 15.16 -28.25
CA ALA A 258 -12.89 16.23 -27.25
C ALA A 258 -14.25 16.96 -27.37
N ALA A 259 -15.35 16.22 -27.58
CA ALA A 259 -16.71 16.73 -27.68
C ALA A 259 -17.57 16.48 -26.42
N GLU A 260 -16.97 15.99 -25.32
CA GLU A 260 -17.69 15.83 -24.04
C GLU A 260 -16.91 16.35 -22.81
N ALA A 261 -15.93 17.22 -23.01
CA ALA A 261 -15.32 17.99 -21.93
C ALA A 261 -15.81 19.44 -22.00
N GLY A 262 -16.99 19.71 -21.44
CA GLY A 262 -17.61 21.03 -21.57
C GLY A 262 -18.70 21.37 -20.56
N LEU A 263 -18.64 20.90 -19.32
CA LEU A 263 -19.44 21.47 -18.22
C LEU A 263 -19.18 22.98 -18.05
N TRP A 264 -18.03 23.47 -18.53
CA TRP A 264 -17.67 24.89 -18.61
C TRP A 264 -18.14 25.60 -19.88
N GLY A 265 -18.52 24.88 -20.95
CA GLY A 265 -19.05 25.46 -22.19
C GLY A 265 -20.53 25.84 -22.13
N LYS A 266 -21.27 25.36 -21.11
CA LYS A 266 -22.67 25.74 -20.86
C LYS A 266 -22.81 27.01 -20.02
N VAL A 267 -21.78 27.40 -19.27
CA VAL A 267 -21.84 28.57 -18.37
C VAL A 267 -21.64 29.88 -19.13
N THR A 268 -20.91 29.89 -20.26
CA THR A 268 -20.67 31.11 -21.05
C THR A 268 -21.82 31.51 -21.97
N ARG A 269 -22.90 30.71 -22.06
CA ARG A 269 -24.05 30.98 -22.93
C ARG A 269 -25.21 31.72 -22.22
N TYR A 270 -25.09 31.99 -20.93
CA TYR A 270 -26.06 32.76 -20.14
C TYR A 270 -25.59 34.18 -19.77
N LEU A 271 -24.44 34.61 -20.29
CA LEU A 271 -23.89 35.96 -20.07
C LEU A 271 -23.66 36.71 -21.40
N ARG A 272 -24.57 36.54 -22.36
CA ARG A 272 -24.72 37.41 -23.52
C ARG A 272 -26.19 37.64 -23.81
#